data_AF-A0A2E6Z566-F1
#
_entry.id   AF-A0A2E6Z566-F1
#
_cell.length_a   1.000
_cell.length_b   1.000
_cell.length_c   1.000
_cell.angle_alpha   90.00
_cell.angle_beta   90.00
_cell.angle_gamma   90.00
#
_symmetry.space_group_name_H-M   'P 1'
#
loop_
_entity.id
_entity.type
_entity.pdbx_description
1 polymer ?
#
loop_
_entity_poly.entity_id
_entity_poly.type
_entity_poly.pdbx_seq_one_letter_code
_entity_poly.pdbx_strand_id
1 'polypeptide(L)'
;MRIMLIILLATLSGCQLLNQHPPVAEPEAEPELAEQVVLPQISESNSEVVLSLNDDAATLQAWVEYRASILDNLAAWREALADQAEPNQVQILQRIMVQLHPDTPYLTRLRVQMQLAEQIATLPPGLAALFSWDLTLNQKLLETESAVSALTRLNAQQHENIERLQKKNKDLQKKIDALTQIEAQLNQSINGGNSGRP
;
A
#
# COMPACT_ATOMS: atom_id res chain seq x y z
N MET A 1 12.09 24.26 -33.66
CA MET A 1 11.67 23.14 -32.78
C MET A 1 12.74 22.06 -32.58
N ARG A 2 13.53 21.65 -33.59
CA ARG A 2 14.57 20.61 -33.41
C ARG A 2 15.70 21.02 -32.46
N ILE A 3 16.09 22.29 -32.43
CA ILE A 3 17.17 22.80 -31.55
C ILE A 3 16.77 22.81 -30.07
N MET A 4 15.50 23.13 -29.77
CA MET A 4 14.94 23.08 -28.40
C MET A 4 14.89 21.65 -27.85
N LEU A 5 14.71 20.65 -28.71
CA LEU A 5 14.66 19.24 -28.31
C LEU A 5 16.06 18.70 -27.95
N ILE A 6 17.11 19.19 -28.62
CA ILE A 6 18.51 18.81 -28.34
C ILE A 6 18.98 19.36 -27.00
N ILE A 7 18.56 20.59 -26.64
CA ILE A 7 18.90 21.20 -25.34
C ILE A 7 18.21 20.47 -24.18
N LEU A 8 16.99 19.94 -24.39
CA LEU A 8 16.26 19.16 -23.40
C LEU A 8 16.88 17.76 -23.18
N LEU A 9 17.47 17.14 -24.21
CA LEU A 9 18.18 15.85 -24.04
C LEU A 9 19.54 16.01 -23.34
N ALA A 10 20.20 17.17 -23.49
CA ALA A 10 21.50 17.42 -22.88
C ALA A 10 21.43 17.57 -21.35
N THR A 11 20.30 17.98 -20.78
CA THR A 11 20.13 18.14 -19.33
C THR A 11 19.80 16.84 -18.59
N LEU A 12 19.40 15.77 -19.29
CA LEU A 12 19.13 14.46 -18.68
C LEU A 12 20.35 13.52 -18.58
N SER A 13 21.51 13.89 -19.16
CA SER A 13 22.73 13.04 -19.14
C SER A 13 23.78 13.45 -18.09
N GLY A 14 23.42 14.31 -17.14
CA GLY A 14 24.35 14.98 -16.22
C GLY A 14 24.78 14.23 -14.95
N CYS A 15 24.40 12.96 -14.74
CA CYS A 15 24.66 12.26 -13.45
C CYS A 15 25.33 10.88 -13.59
N GLN A 16 26.23 10.66 -14.56
CA GLN A 16 27.09 9.46 -14.56
C GLN A 16 28.60 9.77 -14.53
N LEU A 17 28.99 11.02 -14.33
CA LEU A 17 30.40 11.44 -14.38
C LEU A 17 30.93 11.92 -13.02
N LEU A 18 30.66 11.17 -11.96
CA LEU A 18 31.33 11.35 -10.67
C LEU A 18 31.57 10.02 -9.92
N ASN A 19 31.98 8.99 -10.66
CA ASN A 19 32.58 7.79 -10.06
C ASN A 19 33.76 7.34 -10.92
N GLN A 20 34.84 8.12 -10.88
CA GLN A 20 36.16 7.67 -11.31
C GLN A 20 37.04 7.61 -10.06
N HIS A 21 36.99 6.47 -9.37
CA HIS A 21 38.06 6.10 -8.45
C HIS A 21 39.22 5.55 -9.30
N PRO A 22 40.45 6.06 -9.15
CA PRO A 22 41.60 5.51 -9.88
C PRO A 22 41.88 4.06 -9.41
N PRO A 23 42.40 3.20 -10.30
CA PRO A 23 42.67 1.80 -9.96
C PRO A 23 43.82 1.75 -8.94
N VAL A 24 43.51 1.27 -7.74
CA VAL A 24 44.53 0.89 -6.75
C VAL A 24 45.23 -0.36 -7.27
N ALA A 25 46.56 -0.31 -7.25
CA ALA A 25 47.46 -1.34 -7.73
C ALA A 25 47.20 -2.70 -7.06
N GLU A 26 47.27 -3.74 -7.87
CA GLU A 26 47.23 -5.16 -7.55
C GLU A 26 48.45 -5.54 -6.70
N PRO A 27 48.28 -6.06 -5.47
CA PRO A 27 49.34 -6.77 -4.75
C PRO A 27 49.30 -8.26 -5.08
N GLU A 28 50.49 -8.81 -5.29
CA GLU A 28 50.80 -10.21 -5.55
C GLU A 28 50.08 -11.22 -4.64
N ALA A 29 49.74 -12.35 -5.27
CA ALA A 29 49.15 -13.52 -4.64
C ALA A 29 50.10 -14.22 -3.65
N GLU A 30 49.61 -14.49 -2.44
CA GLU A 30 50.02 -15.60 -1.58
C GLU A 30 48.81 -16.05 -0.73
N PRO A 31 48.77 -17.32 -0.28
CA PRO A 31 47.64 -18.23 -0.50
C PRO A 31 46.45 -18.03 0.44
N GLU A 32 45.24 -18.19 -0.13
CA GLU A 32 43.97 -18.30 0.60
C GLU A 32 44.00 -19.50 1.56
N LEU A 33 44.34 -19.23 2.83
CA LEU A 33 43.80 -19.99 3.94
C LEU A 33 42.30 -19.73 3.96
N ALA A 34 41.51 -20.78 3.75
CA ALA A 34 40.07 -20.75 3.80
C ALA A 34 39.59 -20.18 5.15
N GLU A 35 39.33 -18.88 5.19
CA GLU A 35 38.58 -18.26 6.28
C GLU A 35 37.13 -18.62 6.04
N GLN A 36 36.66 -19.56 6.87
CA GLN A 36 35.27 -19.97 6.91
C GLN A 36 34.42 -18.70 6.99
N VAL A 37 33.56 -18.50 5.98
CA VAL A 37 32.46 -17.54 6.07
C VAL A 37 31.56 -18.00 7.21
N VAL A 38 31.86 -17.51 8.40
CA VAL A 38 30.91 -17.49 9.50
C VAL A 38 29.83 -16.53 9.03
N LEU A 39 28.75 -17.07 8.46
CA LEU A 39 27.50 -16.32 8.36
C LEU A 39 27.27 -15.68 9.73
N PRO A 40 26.90 -14.38 9.79
CA PRO A 40 26.50 -13.79 11.06
C PRO A 40 25.45 -14.71 11.65
N GLN A 41 25.81 -15.34 12.78
CA GLN A 41 24.82 -16.04 13.58
C GLN A 41 23.74 -15.01 13.83
N ILE A 42 22.52 -15.33 13.41
CA ILE A 42 21.33 -14.64 13.89
C ILE A 42 21.31 -14.99 15.38
N SER A 43 22.02 -14.18 16.17
CA SER A 43 21.93 -14.22 17.61
C SER A 43 20.44 -14.05 17.89
N GLU A 44 19.84 -15.07 18.48
CA GLU A 44 18.56 -14.97 19.16
C GLU A 44 18.73 -13.90 20.24
N SER A 45 18.57 -12.65 19.81
CA SER A 45 18.65 -11.47 20.63
C SER A 45 17.33 -11.39 21.41
N ASN A 46 17.20 -12.26 22.41
CA ASN A 46 16.48 -11.91 23.63
C ASN A 46 17.33 -10.93 24.47
N SER A 47 17.96 -9.95 23.82
CA SER A 47 18.37 -8.75 24.51
C SER A 47 17.06 -8.05 24.84
N GLU A 48 16.70 -7.97 26.13
CA GLU A 48 15.67 -7.04 26.58
C GLU A 48 16.05 -5.66 26.05
N VAL A 49 15.43 -5.25 24.93
CA VAL A 49 15.62 -3.94 24.34
C VAL A 49 14.99 -2.96 25.32
N VAL A 50 15.81 -2.37 26.19
CA VAL A 50 15.34 -1.39 27.18
C VAL A 50 15.01 -0.10 26.43
N LEU A 51 13.75 0.04 26.04
CA LEU A 51 13.25 1.25 25.42
C LEU A 51 13.18 2.40 26.42
N SER A 52 13.56 3.58 25.97
CA SER A 52 13.50 4.81 26.76
C SER A 52 12.99 5.97 25.91
N LEU A 53 12.71 7.10 26.55
CA LEU A 53 12.29 8.34 25.89
C LEU A 53 13.47 9.32 25.69
N ASN A 54 14.71 8.83 25.70
CA ASN A 54 15.88 9.65 25.43
C ASN A 54 16.16 9.74 23.93
N ASP A 55 16.98 10.70 23.54
CA ASP A 55 17.31 10.98 22.13
C ASP A 55 18.72 10.53 21.74
N ASP A 56 19.34 9.69 22.55
CA ASP A 56 20.66 9.13 22.26
C ASP A 56 20.58 8.04 21.18
N ALA A 57 21.69 7.85 20.46
CA ALA A 57 21.73 6.93 19.33
C ALA A 57 21.38 5.48 19.70
N ALA A 58 21.72 5.03 20.93
CA ALA A 58 21.39 3.69 21.38
C ALA A 58 19.88 3.53 21.62
N THR A 59 19.23 4.54 22.22
CA THR A 59 17.77 4.56 22.37
C THR A 59 17.07 4.59 21.02
N LEU A 60 17.52 5.40 20.06
CA LEU A 60 16.91 5.44 18.73
C LEU A 60 17.05 4.10 18.01
N GLN A 61 18.23 3.49 18.09
CA GLN A 61 18.49 2.16 17.52
C GLN A 61 17.61 1.09 18.18
N ALA A 62 17.42 1.14 19.50
CA ALA A 62 16.53 0.25 20.24
C ALA A 62 15.08 0.36 19.74
N TRP A 63 14.58 1.56 19.43
CA TRP A 63 13.25 1.73 18.84
C TRP A 63 13.14 1.17 17.42
N VAL A 64 14.21 1.26 16.61
CA VAL A 64 14.27 0.63 15.28
C VAL A 64 14.23 -0.89 15.39
N GLU A 65 14.99 -1.46 16.32
CA GLU A 65 15.02 -2.91 16.59
C GLU A 65 13.67 -3.41 17.12
N TYR A 66 13.07 -2.68 18.05
CA TYR A 66 11.72 -2.96 18.52
C TYR A 66 10.72 -2.99 17.37
N ARG A 67 10.78 -2.01 16.45
CA ARG A 67 9.93 -2.00 15.25
C ARG A 67 10.12 -3.24 14.39
N ALA A 68 11.37 -3.65 14.15
CA ALA A 68 11.66 -4.87 13.38
C ALA A 68 11.06 -6.10 14.08
N SER A 69 11.22 -6.20 15.40
CA SER A 69 10.69 -7.33 16.18
C SER A 69 9.16 -7.45 16.16
N ILE A 70 8.43 -6.33 15.97
CA ILE A 70 6.97 -6.36 15.79
C ILE A 70 6.59 -7.12 14.52
N LEU A 71 7.36 -6.95 13.44
CA LEU A 71 7.11 -7.62 12.17
C LEU A 71 7.35 -9.12 12.26
N ASP A 72 8.31 -9.54 13.09
CA ASP A 72 8.65 -10.95 13.27
C ASP A 72 7.62 -11.70 14.12
N ASN A 73 7.09 -11.07 15.19
CA ASN A 73 6.14 -11.73 16.10
C ASN A 73 5.10 -10.78 16.72
N LEU A 74 4.19 -10.28 15.88
CA LEU A 74 3.12 -9.38 16.28
C LEU A 74 2.21 -9.94 17.39
N ALA A 75 1.91 -11.24 17.35
CA ALA A 75 0.99 -11.87 18.29
C ALA A 75 1.54 -11.84 19.72
N ALA A 76 2.82 -12.18 19.90
CA ALA A 76 3.49 -12.13 21.19
C ALA A 76 3.48 -10.71 21.78
N TRP A 77 3.74 -9.68 20.96
CA TRP A 77 3.69 -8.30 21.41
C TRP A 77 2.29 -7.84 21.83
N ARG A 78 1.25 -8.28 21.11
CA ARG A 78 -0.15 -7.98 21.48
C ARG A 78 -0.51 -8.59 22.82
N GLU A 79 -0.10 -9.83 23.07
CA GLU A 79 -0.33 -10.52 24.34
C GLU A 79 0.45 -9.87 25.49
N ALA A 80 1.75 -9.63 25.30
CA ALA A 80 2.61 -9.01 26.31
C ALA A 80 2.13 -7.61 26.76
N LEU A 81 1.50 -6.88 25.86
CA LEU A 81 0.99 -5.53 26.14
C LEU A 81 -0.48 -5.51 26.57
N ALA A 82 -1.22 -6.62 26.54
CA ALA A 82 -2.65 -6.66 26.87
C ALA A 82 -2.92 -6.43 28.36
N ASP A 83 -2.06 -6.94 29.24
CA ASP A 83 -2.33 -7.04 30.69
C ASP A 83 -1.86 -5.82 31.52
N GLN A 84 -1.34 -4.77 30.87
CA GLN A 84 -0.85 -3.59 31.60
C GLN A 84 -2.01 -2.61 31.88
N ALA A 85 -2.48 -2.60 33.13
CA ALA A 85 -3.61 -1.77 33.56
C ALA A 85 -3.28 -0.26 33.52
N GLU A 86 -2.05 0.13 33.87
CA GLU A 86 -1.58 1.52 33.84
C GLU A 86 -0.26 1.61 33.07
N PRO A 87 -0.31 1.81 31.74
CA PRO A 87 0.89 1.88 30.93
C PRO A 87 1.64 3.19 31.17
N ASN A 88 2.95 3.12 31.34
CA ASN A 88 3.82 4.28 31.29
C ASN A 88 3.96 4.82 29.85
N GLN A 89 4.59 5.97 29.67
CA GLN A 89 4.70 6.62 28.36
C GLN A 89 5.45 5.79 27.31
N VAL A 90 6.46 4.99 27.70
CA VAL A 90 7.16 4.06 26.79
C VAL A 90 6.20 2.95 26.36
N GLN A 91 5.45 2.36 27.30
CA GLN A 91 4.46 1.32 27.03
C GLN A 91 3.29 1.83 26.16
N ILE A 92 2.90 3.09 26.32
CA ILE A 92 1.93 3.75 25.43
C ILE A 92 2.47 3.78 24.00
N LEU A 93 3.71 4.22 23.79
CA LEU A 93 4.33 4.24 22.45
C LEU A 93 4.52 2.84 21.87
N GLN A 94 4.92 1.85 22.69
CA GLN A 94 5.00 0.44 22.29
C GLN A 94 3.65 -0.07 21.77
N ARG A 95 2.56 0.19 22.51
CA ARG A 95 1.20 -0.17 22.11
C ARG A 95 0.78 0.52 20.82
N ILE A 96 1.09 1.81 20.69
CA ILE A 96 0.81 2.58 19.47
C ILE A 96 1.47 1.90 18.26
N MET A 97 2.76 1.56 18.32
CA MET A 97 3.46 0.93 17.19
C MET A 97 2.84 -0.42 16.80
N VAL A 98 2.51 -1.26 17.79
CA VAL A 98 1.83 -2.54 17.56
C VAL A 98 0.46 -2.33 16.92
N GLN A 99 -0.28 -1.30 17.34
CA GLN A 99 -1.60 -0.97 16.80
C GLN A 99 -1.54 -0.27 15.44
N LEU A 100 -0.42 0.36 15.07
CA LEU A 100 -0.20 0.91 13.72
C LEU A 100 0.14 -0.18 12.68
N HIS A 101 0.38 -1.42 13.11
CA HIS A 101 0.66 -2.55 12.22
C HIS A 101 -0.48 -2.75 11.17
N PRO A 102 -0.16 -3.06 9.89
CA PRO A 102 -1.17 -3.23 8.83
C PRO A 102 -2.30 -4.22 9.14
N ASP A 103 -2.00 -5.31 9.85
CA ASP A 103 -3.00 -6.32 10.27
C ASP A 103 -3.99 -5.82 11.33
N THR A 104 -3.78 -4.63 11.89
CA THR A 104 -4.72 -4.01 12.80
C THR A 104 -5.85 -3.36 11.99
N PRO A 105 -7.13 -3.47 12.41
CA PRO A 105 -8.26 -2.90 11.68
C PRO A 105 -8.12 -1.40 11.39
N TYR A 106 -8.61 -0.96 10.23
CA TYR A 106 -8.54 0.43 9.75
C TYR A 106 -8.89 1.48 10.81
N LEU A 107 -10.06 1.35 11.45
CA LEU A 107 -10.54 2.34 12.42
C LEU A 107 -9.67 2.40 13.69
N THR A 108 -9.06 1.28 14.07
CA THR A 108 -8.12 1.24 15.19
C THR A 108 -6.84 1.97 14.80
N ARG A 109 -6.27 1.69 13.62
CA ARG A 109 -5.09 2.41 13.10
C ARG A 109 -5.33 3.92 13.01
N LEU A 110 -6.47 4.33 12.45
CA LEU A 110 -6.84 5.75 12.33
C LEU A 110 -6.86 6.46 13.69
N ARG A 111 -7.52 5.87 14.70
CA ARG A 111 -7.57 6.43 16.05
C ARG A 111 -6.18 6.57 16.66
N VAL A 112 -5.37 5.52 16.53
CA VAL A 112 -4.03 5.45 17.12
C VAL A 112 -3.07 6.41 16.42
N GLN A 113 -3.20 6.60 15.11
CA GLN A 113 -2.45 7.61 14.36
C GLN A 113 -2.73 9.01 14.90
N MET A 114 -4.00 9.34 15.18
CA MET A 114 -4.35 10.64 15.78
C MET A 114 -3.72 10.81 17.16
N GLN A 115 -3.78 9.77 17.99
CA GLN A 115 -3.15 9.77 19.31
C GLN A 115 -1.62 9.97 19.22
N LEU A 116 -0.94 9.31 18.30
CA LEU A 116 0.50 9.49 18.10
C LEU A 116 0.82 10.91 17.58
N ALA A 117 0.00 11.45 16.69
CA ALA A 117 0.18 12.81 16.18
C ALA A 117 0.06 13.88 17.27
N GLU A 118 -0.75 13.66 18.31
CA GLU A 118 -0.82 14.54 19.47
C GLU A 118 0.41 14.41 20.37
N GLN A 119 0.92 13.19 20.56
CA GLN A 119 2.07 12.91 21.43
C GLN A 119 3.41 13.31 20.81
N ILE A 120 3.53 13.35 19.48
CA ILE A 120 4.81 13.58 18.80
C ILE A 120 5.46 14.92 19.20
N ALA A 121 4.65 15.92 19.56
CA ALA A 121 5.13 17.24 19.97
C ALA A 121 5.78 17.25 21.36
N THR A 122 5.56 16.21 22.17
CA THR A 122 6.15 16.07 23.51
C THR A 122 7.38 15.18 23.54
N LEU A 123 7.69 14.50 22.42
CA LEU A 123 8.85 13.63 22.30
C LEU A 123 10.12 14.44 22.00
N PRO A 124 11.31 13.92 22.38
CA PRO A 124 12.57 14.48 21.91
C PRO A 124 12.67 14.48 20.38
N PRO A 125 13.46 15.39 19.78
CA PRO A 125 13.48 15.61 18.33
C PRO A 125 13.78 14.37 17.48
N GLY A 126 14.76 13.55 17.85
CA GLY A 126 15.11 12.33 17.10
C GLY A 126 14.05 11.24 17.21
N LEU A 127 13.48 11.02 18.40
CA LEU A 127 12.32 10.14 18.57
C LEU A 127 11.10 10.66 17.79
N ALA A 128 10.80 11.95 17.88
CA ALA A 128 9.73 12.57 17.10
C ALA A 128 9.95 12.37 15.60
N ALA A 129 11.19 12.53 15.11
CA ALA A 129 11.53 12.25 13.72
C ALA A 129 11.28 10.78 13.37
N LEU A 130 11.71 9.83 14.21
CA LEU A 130 11.47 8.40 14.00
C LEU A 130 9.98 8.06 13.88
N PHE A 131 9.16 8.51 14.84
CA PHE A 131 7.71 8.27 14.83
C PHE A 131 6.97 9.04 13.73
N SER A 132 7.53 10.15 13.23
CA SER A 132 6.93 10.88 12.09
C SER A 132 6.92 10.05 10.79
N TRP A 133 7.90 9.16 10.64
CA TRP A 133 7.92 8.19 9.53
C TRP A 133 6.79 7.17 9.66
N ASP A 134 6.52 6.70 10.88
CA ASP A 134 5.42 5.77 11.14
C ASP A 134 4.06 6.41 10.85
N LEU A 135 3.87 7.66 11.26
CA LEU A 135 2.67 8.44 10.94
C LEU A 135 2.48 8.58 9.42
N THR A 136 3.54 8.97 8.71
CA THR A 136 3.48 9.18 7.26
C THR A 136 3.17 7.88 6.52
N LEU A 137 3.81 6.77 6.93
CA LEU A 137 3.56 5.46 6.37
C LEU A 137 2.12 4.99 6.63
N ASN A 138 1.64 5.11 7.87
CA ASN A 138 0.28 4.70 8.22
C ASN A 138 -0.77 5.53 7.49
N GLN A 139 -0.55 6.84 7.35
CA GLN A 139 -1.41 7.74 6.58
C GLN A 139 -1.55 7.26 5.13
N LYS A 140 -0.44 6.90 4.47
CA LYS A 140 -0.47 6.37 3.10
C LYS A 140 -1.18 5.02 3.02
N LEU A 141 -1.03 4.17 4.03
CA LEU A 141 -1.73 2.90 4.10
C LEU A 141 -3.25 3.10 4.26
N LEU A 142 -3.69 4.02 5.12
CA LEU A 142 -5.11 4.35 5.30
C LEU A 142 -5.70 4.98 4.03
N GLU A 143 -4.99 5.92 3.39
CA GLU A 143 -5.41 6.53 2.13
C GLU A 143 -5.63 5.47 1.04
N THR A 144 -4.68 4.56 0.88
CA THR A 144 -4.76 3.50 -0.14
C THR A 144 -5.88 2.52 0.16
N GLU A 145 -6.05 2.08 1.40
CA GLU A 145 -7.16 1.21 1.80
C GLU A 145 -8.52 1.87 1.53
N SER A 146 -8.66 3.16 1.86
CA SER A 146 -9.88 3.93 1.59
C SER A 146 -10.17 4.06 0.08
N ALA A 147 -9.12 4.27 -0.73
CA ALA A 147 -9.24 4.37 -2.17
C ALA A 147 -9.64 3.03 -2.79
N VAL A 148 -9.05 1.92 -2.36
CA VAL A 148 -9.41 0.57 -2.83
C VAL A 148 -10.87 0.26 -2.50
N SER A 149 -11.33 0.59 -1.29
CA SER A 149 -12.73 0.41 -0.89
C SER A 149 -13.69 1.23 -1.76
N ALA A 150 -13.37 2.50 -2.01
CA ALA A 150 -14.16 3.37 -2.88
C ALA A 150 -14.21 2.85 -4.34
N LEU A 151 -13.08 2.43 -4.88
CA LEU A 151 -12.98 1.87 -6.23
C LEU A 151 -13.75 0.55 -6.35
N THR A 152 -13.69 -0.31 -5.33
CA THR A 152 -14.44 -1.57 -5.29
C THR A 152 -15.94 -1.31 -5.34
N ARG A 153 -16.42 -0.33 -4.54
CA ARG A 153 -17.83 0.08 -4.57
C ARG A 153 -18.24 0.65 -5.92
N LEU A 154 -17.41 1.50 -6.51
CA LEU A 154 -17.67 2.08 -7.84
C LEU A 154 -17.75 0.99 -8.91
N ASN A 155 -16.82 0.03 -8.89
CA ASN A 155 -16.80 -1.08 -9.83
C ASN A 155 -18.07 -1.96 -9.70
N ALA A 156 -18.46 -2.31 -8.46
CA ALA A 156 -19.71 -3.03 -8.21
C ALA A 156 -20.93 -2.28 -8.77
N GLN A 157 -21.00 -0.95 -8.56
CA GLN A 157 -22.08 -0.12 -9.11
C GLN A 157 -22.06 -0.07 -10.65
N GLN A 158 -20.87 0.00 -11.26
CA GLN A 158 -20.74 -0.04 -12.72
C GLN A 158 -21.20 -1.39 -13.29
N HIS A 159 -20.82 -2.49 -12.63
CA HIS A 159 -21.24 -3.83 -13.02
C HIS A 159 -22.77 -3.98 -12.99
N GLU A 160 -23.42 -3.57 -11.89
CA GLU A 160 -24.89 -3.59 -11.78
C GLU A 160 -25.56 -2.74 -12.88
N ASN A 161 -24.97 -1.58 -13.20
CA ASN A 161 -25.47 -0.74 -14.28
C ASN A 161 -25.37 -1.40 -15.66
N ILE A 162 -24.26 -2.08 -15.93
CA ILE A 162 -24.05 -2.83 -17.18
C ILE A 162 -25.08 -3.94 -17.30
N GLU A 163 -25.28 -4.75 -16.25
CA GLU A 163 -26.28 -5.83 -16.27
C GLU A 163 -27.69 -5.30 -16.52
N ARG A 164 -28.05 -4.20 -15.85
CA ARG A 164 -29.35 -3.54 -16.04
C ARG A 164 -29.53 -3.03 -17.48
N LEU A 165 -28.50 -2.43 -18.07
CA LEU A 165 -28.54 -1.96 -19.46
C LEU A 165 -28.60 -3.11 -20.45
N GLN A 166 -27.85 -4.19 -20.22
CA GLN A 166 -27.92 -5.40 -21.04
C GLN A 166 -29.32 -6.02 -21.03
N LYS A 167 -29.95 -6.10 -19.85
CA LYS A 167 -31.34 -6.57 -19.73
C LYS A 167 -32.31 -5.69 -20.52
N LYS A 168 -32.21 -4.36 -20.38
CA LYS A 168 -33.05 -3.41 -21.14
C LYS A 168 -32.84 -3.54 -22.65
N ASN A 169 -31.60 -3.67 -23.11
CA ASN A 169 -31.31 -3.87 -24.53
C ASN A 169 -31.93 -5.17 -25.06
N LYS A 170 -31.84 -6.27 -24.30
CA LYS A 170 -32.48 -7.53 -24.67
C LYS A 170 -34.00 -7.40 -24.76
N ASP A 171 -34.61 -6.68 -23.82
CA ASP A 171 -36.06 -6.45 -23.82
C ASP A 171 -36.51 -5.54 -24.97
N LEU A 172 -35.72 -4.51 -25.31
CA LEU A 172 -35.97 -3.67 -26.48
C LEU A 172 -35.81 -4.44 -27.78
N GLN A 173 -34.79 -5.30 -27.90
CA GLN A 173 -34.61 -6.14 -29.08
C GLN A 173 -35.81 -7.03 -29.31
N LYS A 174 -36.33 -7.69 -28.26
CA LYS A 174 -37.56 -8.50 -28.37
C LYS A 174 -38.77 -7.69 -28.83
N LYS A 175 -38.89 -6.43 -28.39
CA LYS A 175 -39.97 -5.53 -28.82
C LYS A 175 -39.84 -5.15 -30.29
N ILE A 176 -38.62 -4.88 -30.76
CA ILE A 176 -38.34 -4.60 -32.17
C ILE A 176 -38.72 -5.83 -33.00
N ASP A 177 -38.24 -7.01 -32.63
CA ASP A 177 -38.52 -8.25 -33.36
C ASP A 177 -40.04 -8.52 -33.46
N ALA A 178 -40.77 -8.29 -32.36
CA ALA A 178 -42.24 -8.42 -32.34
C ALA A 178 -42.93 -7.40 -33.27
N LEU A 179 -42.50 -6.13 -33.25
CA LEU A 179 -43.05 -5.11 -34.15
C LEU A 179 -42.76 -5.42 -35.62
N THR A 180 -41.54 -5.86 -35.94
CA THR A 180 -41.16 -6.29 -37.29
C THR A 180 -42.00 -7.48 -37.75
N GLN A 181 -42.30 -8.43 -36.87
CA GLN A 181 -43.18 -9.55 -37.19
C GLN A 181 -44.62 -9.09 -37.47
N ILE A 182 -45.14 -8.15 -36.66
CA ILE A 182 -46.47 -7.55 -36.87
C ILE A 182 -46.52 -6.83 -38.22
N GLU A 183 -45.50 -6.03 -38.56
CA GLU A 183 -45.40 -5.34 -39.86
C GLU A 183 -45.37 -6.33 -41.03
N ALA A 184 -44.60 -7.41 -40.91
CA ALA A 184 -44.53 -8.45 -41.93
C ALA A 184 -45.91 -9.12 -42.15
N GLN A 185 -46.63 -9.44 -41.07
CA GLN A 185 -47.98 -10.00 -41.13
C GLN A 185 -48.99 -9.01 -41.74
N LEU A 186 -48.90 -7.73 -41.40
CA LEU A 186 -49.77 -6.68 -41.94
C LEU A 186 -49.56 -6.49 -43.45
N ASN A 187 -48.30 -6.46 -43.92
CA ASN A 187 -48.01 -6.36 -45.35
C ASN A 187 -48.48 -7.59 -46.13
N GLN A 188 -48.40 -8.79 -45.54
CA GLN A 188 -48.93 -10.01 -46.16
C GLN A 188 -50.45 -10.01 -46.25
N SER A 189 -51.17 -9.54 -45.23
CA SER A 189 -52.63 -9.48 -45.25
C SER A 189 -53.16 -8.45 -46.25
N ILE A 190 -52.49 -7.30 -46.39
CA ILE A 190 -52.83 -6.26 -47.38
C ILE A 190 -52.59 -6.77 -48.81
N ASN A 191 -51.46 -7.44 -49.08
CA ASN A 191 -51.15 -7.94 -50.42
C ASN A 191 -51.92 -9.23 -50.78
N GLY A 192 -52.33 -10.05 -49.81
CA GLY A 192 -53.13 -11.26 -50.03
C GLY A 192 -54.63 -11.01 -50.22
N GLY A 193 -55.14 -9.84 -49.80
CA GLY A 193 -56.55 -9.44 -49.95
C GLY A 193 -56.95 -8.99 -51.36
N ASN A 194 -56.00 -8.74 -52.27
CA ASN A 194 -56.28 -8.30 -53.64
C ASN A 194 -56.18 -9.42 -54.70
N SER A 195 -56.05 -10.67 -54.25
CA SER A 195 -55.95 -11.85 -55.13
C SER A 195 -57.12 -12.79 -54.86
N GLY A 196 -58.29 -12.46 -55.38
CA GLY A 196 -59.39 -13.43 -55.47
C GLY A 196 -60.78 -12.82 -55.41
N ARG A 197 -61.28 -12.31 -56.54
CA ARG A 197 -62.66 -12.53 -56.94
C ARG A 197 -62.76 -12.47 -58.48
N PRO A 198 -63.23 -13.52 -59.15
CA PRO A 198 -63.53 -13.49 -60.59
C PRO A 198 -64.67 -12.54 -60.91
#